data_AF-A0A916MCW9-F1
#
_entry.id   AF-A0A916MCW9-F1
#
_cell.length_a   1.000
_cell.length_b   1.000
_cell.length_c   1.000
_cell.angle_alpha   90.00
_cell.angle_beta   90.00
_cell.angle_gamma   90.00
#
_symmetry.space_group_name_H-M   'P 1'
#
loop_
_entity.id
_entity.type
_entity.pdbx_description
1 polymer ?
#
loop_
_entity_poly.entity_id
_entity_poly.type
_entity_poly.pdbx_seq_one_letter_code
_entity_poly.pdbx_strand_id
1 'polypeptide(L)'
;MSQYIDGFVLAVPRDKLEEYRQVAERAAALWKEHGALEYRECVGDDLQVEGMVPFPQLAGCRPGETVVFAWVVYASKEARDAANA
;
A
#
# COMPACT_ATOMS: atom_id res chain seq x y z
N MET A 1 -4.78 -17.11 12.04
CA MET A 1 -5.14 -16.35 10.83
C MET A 1 -6.49 -15.67 11.07
N SER A 2 -6.51 -14.58 11.84
CA SER A 2 -7.76 -13.93 12.27
C SER A 2 -7.81 -12.44 11.96
N GLN A 3 -6.93 -11.94 11.09
CA GLN A 3 -6.89 -10.53 10.68
C GLN A 3 -7.20 -10.41 9.18
N TYR A 4 -7.82 -9.30 8.80
CA TYR A 4 -8.20 -9.00 7.42
C TYR A 4 -7.30 -7.91 6.86
N ILE A 5 -6.97 -7.98 5.57
CA ILE A 5 -6.00 -7.08 4.93
C ILE A 5 -6.58 -6.52 3.64
N ASP A 6 -6.51 -5.20 3.48
CA ASP A 6 -6.53 -4.57 2.16
C ASP A 6 -5.07 -4.39 1.70
N GLY A 7 -4.73 -4.97 0.56
CA GLY A 7 -3.38 -4.91 -0.02
C GLY A 7 -3.37 -4.15 -1.35
N PHE A 8 -2.34 -3.33 -1.54
CA PHE A 8 -2.21 -2.43 -2.68
C PHE A 8 -0.82 -2.55 -3.31
N VAL A 9 -0.76 -2.51 -4.64
CA VAL A 9 0.47 -2.42 -5.43
C VAL A 9 0.27 -1.26 -6.40
N LEU A 10 0.96 -0.14 -6.14
CA LEU A 10 0.72 1.13 -6.81
C LEU A 10 1.96 1.57 -7.60
N ALA A 11 1.77 2.04 -8.83
CA ALA A 11 2.83 2.74 -9.57
C ALA A 11 2.85 4.21 -9.17
N VAL A 12 4.01 4.72 -8.76
CA VAL A 12 4.20 6.09 -8.27
C VAL A 12 5.41 6.73 -8.97
N PRO A 13 5.29 7.94 -9.55
CA PRO A 13 6.43 8.67 -10.09
C PRO A 13 7.50 8.91 -9.02
N ARG A 14 8.77 8.62 -9.33
CA ARG A 14 9.86 8.76 -8.36
C ARG A 14 10.03 10.19 -7.84
N ASP A 15 9.80 11.18 -8.71
CA ASP A 15 9.85 12.60 -8.38
C ASP A 15 8.67 13.06 -7.51
N LYS A 16 7.65 12.20 -7.32
CA LYS A 16 6.46 12.45 -6.51
C LYS A 16 6.38 11.64 -5.21
N LEU A 17 7.45 10.92 -4.85
CA LEU A 17 7.47 10.07 -3.66
C LEU A 17 7.25 10.84 -2.35
N GLU A 18 7.79 12.05 -2.24
CA GLU A 18 7.61 12.86 -1.03
C GLU A 18 6.18 13.39 -0.89
N GLU A 19 5.57 13.87 -1.98
CA GLU A 19 4.15 14.26 -1.97
C GLU A 19 3.25 13.05 -1.70
N TYR A 20 3.56 11.89 -2.27
CA TYR A 20 2.88 10.62 -1.98
C TYR A 20 2.98 10.26 -0.49
N ARG A 21 4.18 10.32 0.10
CA ARG A 21 4.40 10.03 1.52
C ARG A 21 3.53 10.89 2.42
N GLN A 22 3.44 12.20 2.14
CA GLN A 22 2.62 13.12 2.91
C GLN A 22 1.11 12.78 2.82
N VAL A 23 0.64 12.35 1.65
CA VAL A 23 -0.75 11.86 1.48
C VAL A 23 -0.95 10.56 2.27
N ALA A 24 -0.02 9.62 2.15
CA ALA A 24 -0.09 8.33 2.80
C ALA A 24 -0.04 8.42 4.33
N GLU A 25 0.73 9.37 4.90
CA GLU A 25 0.76 9.62 6.35
C GLU A 25 -0.58 10.14 6.89
N ARG A 26 -1.24 11.04 6.13
CA ARG A 26 -2.58 11.53 6.50
C ARG A 26 -3.63 10.42 6.39
N ALA A 27 -3.55 9.63 5.32
CA ALA A 27 -4.36 8.43 5.15
C ALA A 27 -4.16 7.48 6.34
N ALA A 28 -2.91 7.12 6.67
CA ALA A 28 -2.60 6.21 7.77
C ALA A 28 -3.21 6.67 9.10
N ALA A 29 -3.18 7.97 9.40
CA ALA A 29 -3.81 8.52 10.60
C ALA A 29 -5.32 8.31 10.59
N LEU A 30 -5.99 8.61 9.47
CA LEU A 30 -7.43 8.44 9.30
C LEU A 30 -7.83 6.96 9.42
N TRP A 31 -7.17 6.06 8.69
CA TRP A 31 -7.48 4.63 8.75
C TRP A 31 -7.33 4.08 10.17
N LYS A 32 -6.31 4.51 10.91
CA LYS A 32 -6.13 4.11 12.32
C LYS A 32 -7.21 4.66 13.24
N GLU A 33 -7.64 5.90 13.04
CA GLU A 33 -8.78 6.48 13.76
C GLU A 33 -10.07 5.68 13.52
N HIS A 34 -10.24 5.19 12.28
CA HIS A 34 -11.36 4.35 11.86
C HIS A 34 -11.20 2.84 12.20
N GLY A 35 -10.18 2.47 12.97
CA GLY A 35 -10.05 1.11 13.52
C GLY A 35 -9.08 0.18 12.77
N ALA A 36 -8.27 0.70 11.84
CA ALA A 36 -7.14 -0.04 11.32
C ALA A 36 -6.09 -0.31 12.43
N LEU A 37 -5.61 -1.55 12.49
CA LEU A 37 -4.61 -2.01 13.44
C LEU A 37 -3.19 -1.64 13.00
N GLU A 38 -2.96 -1.66 11.69
CA GLU A 38 -1.67 -1.35 11.08
C GLU A 38 -1.87 -0.73 9.70
N TYR A 39 -0.95 0.17 9.32
CA TYR A 39 -0.89 0.79 7.99
C TYR A 39 0.58 0.85 7.57
N ARG A 40 0.90 0.31 6.40
CA ARG A 40 2.27 0.22 5.89
C ARG A 40 2.34 0.65 4.44
N GLU A 41 3.42 1.36 4.12
CA GLU A 41 3.77 1.84 2.80
C GLU A 41 5.25 1.52 2.59
N CYS A 42 5.57 0.76 1.55
CA CYS A 42 6.92 0.31 1.26
C CYS A 42 7.29 0.65 -0.19
N VAL A 43 8.23 1.58 -0.35
CA VAL A 43 8.78 1.93 -1.67
C VAL A 43 9.67 0.78 -2.15
N GLY A 44 9.47 0.37 -3.40
CA GLY A 44 10.26 -0.66 -4.05
C GLY A 44 11.73 -0.28 -4.21
N ASP A 45 12.60 -1.23 -3.90
CA ASP A 45 14.05 -1.15 -4.10
C ASP A 45 14.51 -2.23 -5.09
N ASP A 46 14.64 -3.47 -4.63
CA ASP A 46 14.93 -4.64 -5.48
C ASP A 46 13.68 -5.50 -5.68
N LEU A 47 13.04 -5.35 -6.84
CA LEU A 47 11.74 -5.98 -7.17
C LEU A 47 11.85 -7.07 -8.25
N GLN A 48 13.06 -7.52 -8.56
CA GLN A 48 13.31 -8.55 -9.57
C GLN A 48 13.67 -9.87 -8.89
N VAL A 49 12.66 -10.69 -8.62
CA VAL A 49 12.83 -12.00 -7.99
C VAL A 49 12.63 -13.10 -9.02
N GLU A 50 13.61 -14.00 -9.14
CA GLU A 50 13.57 -15.13 -10.07
C GLU A 50 12.35 -16.03 -9.80
N GLY A 51 11.63 -16.41 -10.86
CA GLY A 51 10.46 -17.28 -10.76
C GLY A 51 9.18 -16.60 -10.29
N MET A 52 9.18 -15.29 -10.04
CA MET A 52 8.01 -14.50 -9.65
C MET A 52 7.64 -13.47 -10.71
N VAL A 53 6.36 -13.06 -10.74
CA VAL A 53 5.94 -11.89 -11.53
C VAL A 53 6.44 -10.63 -10.81
N PRO A 54 7.28 -9.80 -11.45
CA PRO A 54 7.79 -8.59 -10.81
C PRO A 54 6.66 -7.59 -10.54
N PHE A 55 6.67 -6.94 -9.36
CA PHE A 55 5.66 -5.92 -9.05
C PHE A 55 5.61 -4.75 -10.04
N PRO A 56 6.72 -4.24 -10.62
CA PRO A 56 6.63 -3.18 -11.62
C PRO A 56 5.83 -3.60 -12.86
N GLN A 57 5.89 -4.89 -13.24
CA GLN A 57 5.08 -5.44 -14.31
C GLN A 57 3.60 -5.53 -13.90
N LEU A 58 3.32 -6.03 -12.69
CA LEU A 58 1.96 -6.13 -12.16
C LEU A 58 1.27 -4.76 -12.05
N ALA A 59 1.99 -3.75 -11.54
CA ALA A 59 1.51 -2.40 -11.35
C ALA A 59 1.43 -1.58 -12.65
N GLY A 60 2.00 -2.09 -13.76
CA GLY A 60 2.07 -1.38 -15.03
C GLY A 60 2.95 -0.13 -14.98
N CYS A 61 4.06 -0.17 -14.23
CA CYS A 61 4.96 0.98 -14.08
C CYS A 61 5.49 1.46 -15.44
N ARG A 62 5.47 2.78 -15.62
CA ARG A 62 6.08 3.49 -16.74
C ARG A 62 7.52 3.90 -16.40
N PRO A 63 8.33 4.29 -17.41
CA PRO A 63 9.64 4.87 -17.16
C PRO A 63 9.53 6.05 -16.18
N GLY A 64 10.40 6.06 -15.16
CA GLY A 64 10.39 7.07 -14.10
C GLY A 64 9.52 6.73 -12.87
N GLU A 65 8.69 5.69 -12.94
CA GLU A 65 7.86 5.24 -11.81
C GLU A 65 8.53 4.10 -11.02
N THR A 66 8.22 4.03 -9.74
CA THR A 66 8.52 2.88 -8.87
C THR A 66 7.22 2.29 -8.32
N VAL A 67 7.31 1.15 -7.65
CA VAL A 67 6.16 0.55 -6.95
C VAL A 67 6.14 1.02 -5.50
N VAL A 68 4.94 1.28 -4.99
CA VAL A 68 4.67 1.23 -3.55
C VAL A 68 3.80 0.02 -3.26
N PHE A 69 4.32 -0.87 -2.41
CA PHE A 69 3.56 -1.98 -1.85
C PHE A 69 3.03 -1.54 -0.48
N ALA A 70 1.72 -1.57 -0.33
CA ALA A 70 1.06 -1.05 0.86
C ALA A 70 -0.01 -2.00 1.36
N TRP A 71 -0.28 -1.94 2.65
CA TRP A 71 -1.37 -2.71 3.25
C TRP A 71 -1.92 -2.07 4.51
N VAL A 72 -3.19 -2.37 4.76
CA VAL A 72 -3.91 -2.00 5.98
C VAL A 72 -4.42 -3.26 6.65
N VAL A 73 -4.16 -3.41 7.95
CA VAL A 73 -4.58 -4.58 8.74
C VAL A 73 -5.78 -4.22 9.59
N TYR A 74 -6.80 -5.07 9.59
CA TYR A 74 -8.02 -4.95 10.37
C TYR A 74 -8.28 -6.20 11.20
N ALA A 75 -9.10 -6.06 12.24
CA ALA A 75 -9.51 -7.18 13.09
C ALA A 75 -10.42 -8.18 12.35
N SER A 76 -11.24 -7.73 11.41
CA SER A 76 -12.12 -8.56 10.59
C SER A 76 -12.54 -7.84 9.31
N LYS A 77 -13.25 -8.54 8.41
CA LYS A 77 -13.82 -7.92 7.21
C LYS A 77 -14.87 -6.86 7.56
N GLU A 78 -15.69 -7.11 8.58
CA GLU A 78 -16.71 -6.18 9.05
C GLU A 78 -16.07 -4.91 9.58
N ALA A 79 -14.96 -5.02 10.34
CA ALA A 79 -14.19 -3.86 10.80
C ALA A 79 -13.61 -3.07 9.61
N ARG A 80 -13.07 -3.76 8.60
CA ARG A 80 -12.59 -3.15 7.36
C ARG A 80 -13.70 -2.40 6.62
N ASP A 81 -14.87 -3.00 6.50
CA ASP A 81 -15.98 -2.40 5.77
C ASP A 81 -16.53 -1.17 6.52
N ALA A 82 -16.60 -1.21 7.86
CA ALA A 82 -16.96 -0.05 8.68
C ALA A 82 -15.93 1.08 8.61
N ALA A 83 -14.63 0.76 8.52
CA ALA A 83 -13.57 1.77 8.40
C ALA A 83 -13.59 2.50 7.05
N ASN A 84 -14.12 1.88 6.00
CA ASN A 84 -14.13 2.38 4.63
C ASN A 84 -15.50 2.93 4.16
N ALA A 85 -16.51 2.95 5.04
CA ALA A 85 -17.86 3.44 4.75
C ALA A 85 -17.96 4.97 4.90
#